data_AF-A0A972QWX8-F1
#
_entry.id   AF-A0A972QWX8-F1
#
_cell.length_a   1.000
_cell.length_b   1.000
_cell.length_c   1.000
_cell.angle_alpha   90.00
_cell.angle_beta   90.00
_cell.angle_gamma   90.00
#
_symmetry.space_group_name_H-M   'P 1'
#
loop_
_entity.id
_entity.type
_entity.pdbx_description
1 polymer ?
#
loop_
_entity_poly.entity_id
_entity_poly.type
_entity_poly.pdbx_seq_one_letter_code
_entity_poly.pdbx_strand_id
1 'polypeptide(L)'
;MTTFLLSRLSKGAVIGLVLALLLFSTNIHDASIDASGNTTALTVATADSSDTTKAQADYVCDGFDDHIEIQAAIHDLPANNGKVRLSKGTFTIFNTSVDSIEIADGLSIEGTGESTIIRLASGVNADCSIFSATNKKGIIIENLRIDGNAANQGEGQMYGITFNSVSDSLIEVWSKNFTTANFNLVNSQDTKYQNLYWPVPDSKPMECNCVDSIGDQLPHQITLLDDFESGWTISYDSEGSVSRDTAIFHQGGASLKITKPIGFDRVSVTKKVNLNLENRQPSLWVRLDDGVTHLYCFLLAPDWSNYYSCSLSIRSDSPIDNTWYRMPINVATAEGLHGSPDLSDITTIRIEMRGSTDAQLSTWVDDMCSYPSPAQGKVTLRFDDGLISVYDTAFPIMAEYGYPGVAGLVTSTVGKRSYTMSVDQLKEMQGLGWDIVSHSKYHRLTHDSPAGFVDDELRESQSFLIQNGFEKGSRFYIAPQGMGSARIMEKLKQYYCMTSFSSPLMNNAYPYQYIVGGRAVTLDTPTETIKEWIDQANEYGFWLVLMFHRIEDSDNHYAYAIDSFTEIIDYIDSVSIPVVTFSEVYDNLYVNSFPSHEDITHLNTLFTFHPYKNIISYFLTKLELYWKDMGCMPN
;
A
#
# COMPACT_ATOMS: atom_id res chain seq x y z
N MET A 1 40.99 -12.63 25.12
CA MET A 1 41.61 -12.27 23.83
C MET A 1 40.54 -11.88 22.80
N THR A 2 39.39 -12.56 22.78
CA THR A 2 38.17 -12.21 22.03
C THR A 2 37.55 -10.85 22.42
N THR A 3 37.62 -10.45 23.69
CA THR A 3 37.13 -9.13 24.16
C THR A 3 37.93 -7.93 23.66
N PHE A 4 39.17 -8.15 23.19
CA PHE A 4 40.06 -7.08 22.73
C PHE A 4 40.02 -6.88 21.20
N LEU A 5 39.51 -7.88 20.46
CA LEU A 5 39.31 -7.83 19.01
C LEU A 5 37.94 -7.22 18.62
N LEU A 6 36.94 -7.30 19.49
CA LEU A 6 35.58 -6.80 19.23
C LEU A 6 35.41 -5.28 19.38
N SER A 7 36.34 -4.58 20.04
CA SER A 7 36.27 -3.12 20.23
C SER A 7 36.74 -2.31 19.01
N ARG A 8 37.13 -2.96 17.91
CA ARG A 8 37.62 -2.33 16.67
C ARG A 8 36.80 -2.65 15.41
N LEU A 9 35.67 -3.34 15.54
CA LEU A 9 34.80 -3.67 14.40
C LEU A 9 33.67 -2.63 14.27
N SER A 10 33.38 -2.20 13.03
CA SER A 10 32.29 -1.26 12.74
C SER A 10 30.92 -1.92 12.93
N LYS A 11 29.87 -1.12 13.17
CA LYS A 11 28.50 -1.56 13.52
C LYS A 11 27.91 -2.61 12.56
N GLY A 12 28.29 -2.63 11.28
CA GLY A 12 27.85 -3.66 10.32
C GLY A 12 28.54 -5.02 10.46
N ALA A 13 29.78 -5.07 10.96
CA ALA A 13 30.53 -6.33 11.10
C ALA A 13 30.03 -7.20 12.28
N VAL A 14 29.38 -6.59 13.27
CA VAL A 14 28.78 -7.31 14.40
C VAL A 14 27.50 -8.03 13.98
N ILE A 15 26.70 -7.41 13.11
CA ILE A 15 25.46 -7.99 12.54
C ILE A 15 25.81 -9.19 11.64
N GLY A 16 26.84 -9.05 10.79
CA GLY A 16 27.31 -10.15 9.94
C GLY A 16 27.85 -11.36 10.70
N LEU A 17 28.50 -11.14 11.87
CA LEU A 17 29.05 -12.23 12.68
C LEU A 17 27.95 -13.02 13.43
N VAL A 18 26.87 -12.34 13.82
CA VAL A 18 25.69 -12.97 14.48
C VAL A 18 24.91 -13.84 13.50
N LEU A 19 24.74 -13.38 12.26
CA LEU A 19 24.15 -14.18 11.17
C LEU A 19 25.03 -15.38 10.81
N ALA A 20 26.36 -15.23 10.79
CA ALA A 20 27.28 -16.33 10.52
C ALA A 20 27.26 -17.40 11.63
N LEU A 21 27.17 -17.01 12.91
CA LEU A 21 27.12 -17.95 14.04
C LEU A 21 25.81 -18.75 14.10
N LEU A 22 24.70 -18.19 13.60
CA LEU A 22 23.41 -18.89 13.47
C LEU A 22 23.42 -19.94 12.35
N LEU A 23 24.30 -19.79 11.34
CA LEU A 23 24.38 -20.68 10.19
C LEU A 23 25.31 -21.91 10.39
N PHE A 24 26.12 -21.94 11.45
CA PHE A 24 27.15 -22.99 11.64
C PHE A 24 26.82 -24.06 12.68
N SER A 25 25.67 -24.01 13.36
CA SER A 25 25.37 -24.91 14.49
C SER A 25 24.23 -25.91 14.25
N THR A 26 24.24 -26.68 13.16
CA THR A 26 23.46 -27.94 13.11
C THR A 26 24.13 -28.98 12.19
N ASN A 27 24.91 -29.86 12.80
CA ASN A 27 25.22 -31.19 12.28
C ASN A 27 25.10 -32.16 13.44
N ILE A 28 24.14 -33.09 13.36
CA ILE A 28 24.20 -34.53 13.70
C ILE A 28 22.76 -35.06 13.85
N HIS A 29 22.47 -36.10 13.05
CA HIS A 29 21.26 -36.91 12.99
C HIS A 29 20.87 -37.56 14.33
N ASP A 30 19.57 -37.66 14.63
CA ASP A 30 18.77 -38.90 14.46
C ASP A 30 17.29 -38.62 14.80
N ALA A 31 16.37 -39.33 14.16
CA ALA A 31 14.94 -39.19 14.41
C ALA A 31 14.59 -39.67 15.84
N SER A 32 14.32 -38.73 16.75
CA SER A 32 13.52 -38.99 17.95
C SER A 32 13.03 -37.68 18.56
N ILE A 33 11.75 -37.64 18.92
CA ILE A 33 11.09 -36.54 19.64
C ILE A 33 11.99 -36.05 20.78
N ASP A 34 12.39 -34.77 20.76
CA ASP A 34 13.12 -34.19 21.90
C ASP A 34 12.16 -33.69 22.98
N ALA A 35 12.62 -33.75 24.23
CA ALA A 35 11.83 -33.56 25.43
C ALA A 35 11.42 -32.10 25.71
N SER A 36 11.40 -31.22 24.70
CA SER A 36 11.08 -29.78 24.85
C SER A 36 9.76 -29.32 24.19
N GLY A 37 9.07 -30.16 23.41
CA GLY A 37 7.72 -29.86 22.93
C GLY A 37 7.60 -28.70 21.93
N ASN A 38 8.64 -28.40 21.14
CA ASN A 38 8.59 -27.40 20.07
C ASN A 38 7.91 -27.92 18.79
N THR A 39 7.25 -27.02 18.07
CA THR A 39 6.51 -27.26 16.81
C THR A 39 7.40 -27.82 15.71
N THR A 40 7.12 -29.05 15.28
CA THR A 40 7.79 -29.72 14.16
C THR A 40 7.34 -29.09 12.85
N ALA A 41 8.26 -28.41 12.16
CA ALA A 41 8.10 -28.06 10.77
C ALA A 41 8.73 -29.16 9.90
N LEU A 42 7.94 -29.85 9.09
CA LEU A 42 8.45 -30.78 8.09
C LEU A 42 8.69 -30.03 6.78
N THR A 43 9.79 -30.34 6.11
CA THR A 43 10.24 -29.67 4.89
C THR A 43 10.05 -30.58 3.68
N VAL A 44 9.50 -30.02 2.60
CA VAL A 44 9.27 -30.73 1.34
C VAL A 44 10.02 -29.99 0.23
N ALA A 45 10.95 -30.67 -0.43
CA ALA A 45 11.72 -30.14 -1.54
C ALA A 45 11.18 -30.61 -2.89
N THR A 46 11.16 -29.71 -3.87
CA THR A 46 10.84 -30.04 -5.26
C THR A 46 11.90 -30.91 -5.92
N ALA A 47 11.51 -31.62 -7.00
CA ALA A 47 12.44 -32.42 -7.79
C ALA A 47 13.54 -31.61 -8.49
N ASP A 48 13.35 -30.31 -8.70
CA ASP A 48 14.33 -29.39 -9.31
C ASP A 48 15.16 -28.62 -8.26
N SER A 49 14.95 -28.89 -6.96
CA SER A 49 15.73 -28.29 -5.88
C SER A 49 17.21 -28.71 -5.93
N SER A 50 18.08 -27.85 -5.38
CA SER A 50 19.52 -28.13 -5.28
C SER A 50 19.81 -29.41 -4.49
N ASP A 51 20.92 -30.09 -4.77
CA ASP A 51 21.32 -31.29 -4.02
C ASP A 51 21.40 -31.03 -2.51
N THR A 52 21.82 -29.83 -2.12
CA THR A 52 21.85 -29.39 -0.71
C THR A 52 20.44 -29.29 -0.14
N THR A 53 19.50 -28.67 -0.86
CA THR A 53 18.10 -28.55 -0.44
C THR A 53 17.42 -29.91 -0.34
N LYS A 54 17.65 -30.80 -1.31
CA LYS A 54 17.11 -32.17 -1.28
C LYS A 54 17.67 -33.00 -0.13
N ALA A 55 18.97 -32.87 0.15
CA ALA A 55 19.60 -33.56 1.27
C ALA A 55 19.14 -33.05 2.64
N GLN A 56 18.60 -31.83 2.70
CA GLN A 56 18.09 -31.20 3.91
C GLN A 56 16.58 -31.37 4.12
N ALA A 57 15.85 -31.81 3.10
CA ALA A 57 14.41 -31.92 3.16
C ALA A 57 13.98 -33.25 3.81
N ASP A 58 12.87 -33.21 4.55
CA ASP A 58 12.25 -34.41 5.12
C ASP A 58 11.58 -35.25 4.03
N TYR A 59 11.03 -34.60 3.00
CA TYR A 59 10.46 -35.22 1.81
C TYR A 59 11.06 -34.59 0.56
N VAL A 60 11.35 -35.42 -0.44
CA VAL A 60 11.82 -34.97 -1.75
C VAL A 60 10.84 -35.47 -2.79
N CYS A 61 10.18 -34.53 -3.44
CA CYS A 61 9.28 -34.77 -4.57
C CYS A 61 10.04 -35.33 -5.76
N ASP A 62 9.36 -36.16 -6.56
CA ASP A 62 9.91 -36.77 -7.78
C ASP A 62 9.56 -35.97 -9.06
N GLY A 63 8.70 -34.95 -8.93
CA GLY A 63 8.26 -34.08 -10.02
C GLY A 63 6.99 -34.60 -10.71
N PHE A 64 6.38 -35.65 -10.17
CA PHE A 64 5.17 -36.27 -10.65
C PHE A 64 4.22 -36.52 -9.48
N ASP A 65 3.07 -35.83 -9.48
CA ASP A 65 2.08 -35.97 -8.41
C ASP A 65 2.61 -35.59 -7.02
N ASP A 66 3.34 -34.48 -6.96
CA ASP A 66 4.05 -33.99 -5.76
C ASP A 66 3.13 -33.70 -4.55
N HIS A 67 1.81 -33.62 -4.77
CA HIS A 67 0.82 -33.61 -3.69
C HIS A 67 0.90 -34.85 -2.79
N ILE A 68 1.40 -35.98 -3.28
CA ILE A 68 1.56 -37.22 -2.49
C ILE A 68 2.58 -37.00 -1.38
N GLU A 69 3.74 -36.43 -1.69
CA GLU A 69 4.79 -36.13 -0.71
C GLU A 69 4.36 -35.02 0.25
N ILE A 70 3.66 -34.00 -0.25
CA ILE A 70 3.11 -32.94 0.60
C ILE A 70 2.08 -33.52 1.58
N GLN A 71 1.19 -34.39 1.11
CA GLN A 71 0.19 -35.04 1.96
C GLN A 71 0.83 -36.01 2.96
N ALA A 72 1.89 -36.73 2.56
CA ALA A 72 2.67 -37.56 3.47
C ALA A 72 3.32 -36.73 4.59
N ALA A 73 3.91 -35.58 4.25
CA ALA A 73 4.43 -34.64 5.24
C ALA A 73 3.34 -34.14 6.20
N ILE A 74 2.14 -33.83 5.68
CA ILE A 74 0.99 -33.44 6.52
C ILE A 74 0.60 -34.57 7.49
N HIS A 75 0.57 -35.82 7.02
CA HIS A 75 0.18 -36.97 7.85
C HIS A 75 1.19 -37.30 8.96
N ASP A 76 2.46 -37.01 8.74
CA ASP A 76 3.52 -37.27 9.71
C ASP A 76 3.69 -36.14 10.74
N LEU A 77 2.95 -35.04 10.59
CA LEU A 77 2.85 -34.00 11.62
C LEU A 77 2.04 -34.48 12.84
N PRO A 78 2.40 -34.04 14.06
CA PRO A 78 1.61 -34.30 15.25
C PRO A 78 0.23 -33.61 15.15
N ALA A 79 -0.80 -34.28 15.68
CA ALA A 79 -2.18 -33.80 15.60
C ALA A 79 -2.34 -32.38 16.19
N ASN A 80 -3.03 -31.52 15.43
CA ASN A 80 -3.53 -30.19 15.81
C ASN A 80 -2.51 -29.04 15.99
N ASN A 81 -1.24 -29.18 15.60
CA ASN A 81 -0.29 -28.05 15.68
C ASN A 81 1.04 -28.26 14.90
N GLY A 82 0.98 -28.34 13.57
CA GLY A 82 2.16 -28.63 12.73
C GLY A 82 2.30 -27.69 11.54
N LYS A 83 3.52 -27.60 11.00
CA LYS A 83 3.85 -26.75 9.85
C LYS A 83 4.52 -27.58 8.75
N VAL A 84 4.11 -27.38 7.49
CA VAL A 84 4.85 -27.89 6.32
C VAL A 84 5.48 -26.72 5.61
N ARG A 85 6.79 -26.80 5.37
CA ARG A 85 7.57 -25.80 4.62
C ARG A 85 7.94 -26.33 3.24
N LEU A 86 7.53 -25.62 2.21
CA LEU A 86 7.78 -25.96 0.83
C LEU A 86 8.98 -25.19 0.29
N SER A 87 9.92 -25.89 -0.35
CA SER A 87 11.06 -25.23 -1.01
C SER A 87 10.61 -24.32 -2.14
N LYS A 88 11.51 -23.45 -2.63
CA LYS A 88 11.35 -22.85 -3.96
C LYS A 88 11.40 -23.95 -5.03
N GLY A 89 10.75 -23.72 -6.17
CA GLY A 89 10.62 -24.68 -7.27
C GLY A 89 9.16 -24.92 -7.64
N THR A 90 8.93 -25.84 -8.57
CA THR A 90 7.56 -26.22 -9.00
C THR A 90 7.18 -27.61 -8.49
N PHE A 91 6.12 -27.67 -7.69
CA PHE A 91 5.38 -28.87 -7.31
C PHE A 91 4.27 -29.12 -8.33
N THR A 92 4.28 -30.28 -8.99
CA THR A 92 3.37 -30.61 -10.10
C THR A 92 2.35 -31.66 -9.70
N ILE A 93 1.07 -31.36 -9.92
CA ILE A 93 -0.06 -32.24 -9.60
C ILE A 93 -0.71 -32.75 -10.90
N PHE A 94 -0.64 -34.06 -11.17
CA PHE A 94 -1.30 -34.74 -12.29
C PHE A 94 -2.64 -35.37 -11.89
N ASN A 95 -2.93 -35.45 -10.60
CA ASN A 95 -4.09 -36.10 -10.00
C ASN A 95 -5.43 -35.74 -10.67
N THR A 96 -6.18 -36.78 -11.04
CA THR A 96 -7.53 -36.69 -11.63
C THR A 96 -8.65 -36.93 -10.60
N SER A 97 -8.33 -36.93 -9.31
CA SER A 97 -9.27 -37.14 -8.20
C SER A 97 -9.65 -35.82 -7.52
N VAL A 98 -10.82 -35.81 -6.85
CA VAL A 98 -11.34 -34.66 -6.12
C VAL A 98 -10.44 -34.37 -4.91
N ASP A 99 -9.94 -33.13 -4.84
CA ASP A 99 -9.06 -32.55 -3.81
C ASP A 99 -7.65 -33.15 -3.67
N SER A 100 -6.62 -32.35 -4.00
CA SER A 100 -5.22 -32.84 -4.05
C SER A 100 -4.50 -32.80 -2.70
N ILE A 101 -4.63 -31.73 -1.92
CA ILE A 101 -3.97 -31.59 -0.61
C ILE A 101 -5.02 -31.26 0.45
N GLU A 102 -5.33 -32.21 1.32
CA GLU A 102 -6.29 -32.06 2.42
C GLU A 102 -5.59 -31.52 3.67
N ILE A 103 -6.07 -30.37 4.17
CA ILE A 103 -5.47 -29.68 5.30
C ILE A 103 -6.24 -29.97 6.60
N ALA A 104 -5.50 -30.32 7.65
CA ALA A 104 -6.03 -30.59 8.99
C ALA A 104 -6.17 -29.32 9.86
N ASP A 105 -6.85 -29.46 11.01
CA ASP A 105 -7.01 -28.37 11.98
C ASP A 105 -5.66 -27.83 12.48
N GLY A 106 -5.54 -26.50 12.56
CA GLY A 106 -4.38 -25.83 13.14
C GLY A 106 -3.09 -25.96 12.32
N LEU A 107 -3.16 -26.37 11.05
CA LEU A 107 -2.00 -26.64 10.22
C LEU A 107 -1.58 -25.42 9.40
N SER A 108 -0.27 -25.19 9.29
CA SER A 108 0.32 -24.15 8.43
C SER A 108 1.05 -24.74 7.23
N ILE A 109 0.73 -24.27 6.03
CA ILE A 109 1.51 -24.52 4.80
C ILE A 109 2.22 -23.21 4.43
N GLU A 110 3.55 -23.23 4.41
CA GLU A 110 4.39 -22.06 4.18
C GLU A 110 5.36 -22.32 3.03
N GLY A 111 5.36 -21.46 2.01
CA GLY A 111 6.39 -21.45 0.97
C GLY A 111 7.53 -20.46 1.24
N THR A 112 8.34 -20.19 0.22
CA THR A 112 9.46 -19.24 0.27
C THR A 112 9.22 -17.93 -0.51
N GLY A 113 7.96 -17.67 -0.85
CA GLY A 113 7.51 -16.59 -1.73
C GLY A 113 6.97 -17.12 -3.07
N GLU A 114 6.78 -16.23 -4.05
CA GLU A 114 6.18 -16.57 -5.35
C GLU A 114 6.95 -17.67 -6.12
N SER A 115 8.24 -17.86 -5.81
CA SER A 115 9.07 -18.92 -6.40
C SER A 115 8.74 -20.34 -5.91
N THR A 116 7.92 -20.48 -4.87
CA THR A 116 7.33 -21.77 -4.48
C THR A 116 6.01 -21.92 -5.21
N ILE A 117 5.96 -22.80 -6.23
CA ILE A 117 4.82 -22.91 -7.15
C ILE A 117 4.18 -24.28 -6.99
N ILE A 118 2.89 -24.35 -6.70
CA ILE A 118 2.09 -25.57 -6.82
C ILE A 118 1.22 -25.43 -8.06
N ARG A 119 1.38 -26.33 -9.03
CA ARG A 119 0.79 -26.22 -10.36
C ARG A 119 0.03 -27.48 -10.77
N LEU A 120 -1.15 -27.32 -11.35
CA LEU A 120 -1.84 -28.41 -12.06
C LEU A 120 -1.11 -28.75 -13.37
N ALA A 121 -0.82 -30.03 -13.59
CA ALA A 121 -0.21 -30.51 -14.82
C ALA A 121 -1.12 -30.26 -16.03
N SER A 122 -0.56 -30.38 -17.24
CA SER A 122 -1.37 -30.27 -18.46
C SER A 122 -2.24 -31.51 -18.62
N GLY A 123 -3.51 -31.33 -18.98
CA GLY A 123 -4.45 -32.43 -19.25
C GLY A 123 -4.99 -33.14 -18.01
N VAL A 124 -5.07 -32.47 -16.86
CA VAL A 124 -5.73 -33.01 -15.65
C VAL A 124 -7.21 -33.25 -15.95
N ASN A 125 -7.87 -32.31 -16.62
CA ASN A 125 -9.22 -32.48 -17.20
C ASN A 125 -10.28 -33.06 -16.25
N ALA A 126 -10.23 -32.69 -14.97
CA ALA A 126 -11.11 -33.23 -13.92
C ALA A 126 -11.52 -32.13 -12.94
N ASP A 127 -12.61 -32.37 -12.19
CA ASP A 127 -13.01 -31.50 -11.09
C ASP A 127 -12.04 -31.68 -9.92
N CYS A 128 -11.34 -30.63 -9.51
CA CYS A 128 -10.35 -30.71 -8.43
C CYS A 128 -10.07 -29.38 -7.73
N SER A 129 -9.41 -29.46 -6.58
CA SER A 129 -8.84 -28.32 -5.86
C SER A 129 -7.37 -28.62 -5.55
N ILE A 130 -6.48 -27.61 -5.58
CA ILE A 130 -5.10 -27.82 -5.09
C ILE A 130 -5.12 -28.06 -3.59
N PHE A 131 -5.78 -27.19 -2.83
CA PHE A 131 -5.99 -27.37 -1.38
C PHE A 131 -7.48 -27.55 -1.06
N SER A 132 -7.79 -28.40 -0.08
CA SER A 132 -9.14 -28.51 0.47
C SER A 132 -9.17 -28.67 1.98
N ALA A 133 -10.27 -28.22 2.59
CA ALA A 133 -10.58 -28.46 3.99
C ALA A 133 -12.09 -28.43 4.24
N THR A 134 -12.61 -29.38 5.02
CA THR A 134 -14.03 -29.44 5.40
C THR A 134 -14.22 -29.61 6.90
N ASN A 135 -15.05 -28.77 7.53
CA ASN A 135 -15.29 -28.74 8.98
C ASN A 135 -13.99 -28.61 9.79
N LYS A 136 -13.14 -27.64 9.41
CA LYS A 136 -11.82 -27.40 10.01
C LYS A 136 -11.69 -25.99 10.59
N LYS A 137 -10.60 -25.69 11.28
CA LYS A 137 -10.26 -24.34 11.75
C LYS A 137 -8.77 -24.12 11.94
N GLY A 138 -8.35 -22.85 12.02
CA GLY A 138 -6.97 -22.52 12.36
C GLY A 138 -5.95 -22.81 11.26
N ILE A 139 -6.39 -22.84 10.00
CA ILE A 139 -5.54 -23.17 8.85
C ILE A 139 -4.80 -21.92 8.39
N ILE A 140 -3.51 -22.03 8.07
CA ILE A 140 -2.72 -20.97 7.45
C ILE A 140 -2.10 -21.50 6.15
N ILE A 141 -2.28 -20.78 5.05
CA ILE A 141 -1.61 -21.06 3.76
C ILE A 141 -0.99 -19.75 3.28
N GLU A 142 0.34 -19.68 3.24
CA GLU A 142 1.05 -18.42 2.98
C GLU A 142 2.35 -18.60 2.17
N ASN A 143 2.85 -17.49 1.61
CA ASN A 143 4.15 -17.40 0.96
C ASN A 143 4.36 -18.38 -0.21
N LEU A 144 3.33 -18.68 -0.99
CA LEU A 144 3.42 -19.58 -2.15
C LEU A 144 2.48 -19.16 -3.29
N ARG A 145 2.79 -19.63 -4.50
CA ARG A 145 1.97 -19.49 -5.69
C ARG A 145 1.20 -20.78 -5.97
N ILE A 146 -0.08 -20.64 -6.32
CA ILE A 146 -0.91 -21.72 -6.86
C ILE A 146 -1.33 -21.40 -8.31
N ASP A 147 -1.23 -22.38 -9.21
CA ASP A 147 -1.47 -22.17 -10.64
C ASP A 147 -2.28 -23.32 -11.26
N GLY A 148 -3.51 -23.03 -11.68
CA GLY A 148 -4.42 -24.03 -12.24
C GLY A 148 -4.12 -24.44 -13.69
N ASN A 149 -3.15 -23.80 -14.37
CA ASN A 149 -2.75 -24.15 -15.73
C ASN A 149 -3.93 -24.20 -16.74
N ALA A 150 -4.94 -23.33 -16.60
CA ALA A 150 -6.22 -23.39 -17.33
C ALA A 150 -6.09 -23.51 -18.85
N ALA A 151 -5.12 -22.83 -19.48
CA ALA A 151 -4.92 -22.89 -20.93
C ALA A 151 -4.56 -24.29 -21.45
N ASN A 152 -4.11 -25.19 -20.57
CA ASN A 152 -3.77 -26.57 -20.90
C ASN A 152 -4.76 -27.59 -20.31
N GLN A 153 -5.98 -27.15 -19.98
CA GLN A 153 -7.09 -27.98 -19.54
C GLN A 153 -8.19 -27.98 -20.61
N GLY A 154 -8.74 -29.16 -20.91
CA GLY A 154 -9.81 -29.36 -21.87
C GLY A 154 -11.21 -29.36 -21.24
N GLU A 155 -11.34 -29.75 -19.96
CA GLU A 155 -12.59 -29.83 -19.21
C GLU A 155 -12.33 -29.84 -17.69
N GLY A 156 -13.40 -29.85 -16.87
CA GLY A 156 -13.33 -29.95 -15.41
C GLY A 156 -13.39 -28.60 -14.65
N GLN A 157 -14.03 -28.63 -13.48
CA GLN A 157 -14.11 -27.51 -12.55
C GLN A 157 -12.93 -27.51 -11.59
N MET A 158 -11.96 -26.63 -11.84
CA MET A 158 -10.74 -26.56 -11.06
C MET A 158 -10.71 -25.32 -10.18
N TYR A 159 -10.39 -25.53 -8.91
CA TYR A 159 -10.25 -24.50 -7.89
C TYR A 159 -8.82 -24.46 -7.34
N GLY A 160 -8.37 -23.29 -6.90
CA GLY A 160 -7.13 -23.21 -6.13
C GLY A 160 -7.30 -23.77 -4.73
N ILE A 161 -8.24 -23.21 -3.96
CA ILE A 161 -8.52 -23.63 -2.59
C ILE A 161 -10.03 -23.80 -2.40
N THR A 162 -10.46 -24.95 -1.86
CA THR A 162 -11.87 -25.21 -1.53
C THR A 162 -12.03 -25.45 -0.03
N PHE A 163 -12.66 -24.50 0.67
CA PHE A 163 -12.99 -24.65 2.10
C PHE A 163 -14.50 -24.76 2.29
N ASN A 164 -14.93 -25.74 3.08
CA ASN A 164 -16.33 -25.94 3.43
C ASN A 164 -16.50 -25.99 4.94
N SER A 165 -17.23 -25.04 5.52
CA SER A 165 -17.39 -24.89 6.97
C SER A 165 -16.05 -24.80 7.71
N VAL A 166 -15.14 -23.94 7.23
CA VAL A 166 -13.84 -23.68 7.86
C VAL A 166 -13.88 -22.37 8.67
N SER A 167 -13.22 -22.33 9.84
CA SER A 167 -13.13 -21.09 10.65
C SER A 167 -11.71 -20.64 11.02
N ASP A 168 -11.56 -19.39 11.45
CA ASP A 168 -10.34 -18.88 12.10
C ASP A 168 -9.05 -19.12 11.29
N SER A 169 -9.08 -18.85 9.99
CA SER A 169 -8.03 -19.28 9.04
C SER A 169 -7.47 -18.12 8.21
N LEU A 170 -6.29 -18.29 7.62
CA LEU A 170 -5.61 -17.31 6.76
C LEU A 170 -5.18 -17.96 5.43
N ILE A 171 -5.49 -17.30 4.32
CA ILE A 171 -5.01 -17.65 2.97
C ILE A 171 -4.31 -16.42 2.38
N GLU A 172 -3.02 -16.50 2.14
CA GLU A 172 -2.24 -15.41 1.51
C GLU A 172 -1.31 -15.98 0.43
N VAL A 173 -1.80 -16.04 -0.81
CA VAL A 173 -1.12 -16.76 -1.90
C VAL A 173 -1.19 -16.02 -3.23
N TRP A 174 -0.23 -16.23 -4.12
CA TRP A 174 -0.31 -15.82 -5.52
C TRP A 174 -1.11 -16.87 -6.32
N SER A 175 -2.41 -16.65 -6.54
CA SER A 175 -3.30 -17.62 -7.19
C SER A 175 -3.71 -17.20 -8.61
N LYS A 176 -3.57 -18.08 -9.61
CA LYS A 176 -3.99 -17.78 -11.00
C LYS A 176 -4.32 -19.01 -11.83
N ASN A 177 -4.89 -18.76 -13.02
CA ASN A 177 -5.05 -19.73 -14.10
C ASN A 177 -5.89 -20.97 -13.73
N PHE A 178 -6.92 -20.84 -12.90
CA PHE A 178 -7.88 -21.93 -12.66
C PHE A 178 -9.04 -21.87 -13.64
N THR A 179 -9.61 -23.02 -14.04
CA THR A 179 -10.75 -23.06 -14.97
C THR A 179 -12.04 -22.55 -14.33
N THR A 180 -12.14 -22.55 -13.00
CA THR A 180 -13.36 -22.14 -12.28
C THR A 180 -13.14 -20.96 -11.35
N ALA A 181 -12.33 -21.10 -10.28
CA ALA A 181 -12.04 -19.98 -9.38
C ALA A 181 -10.75 -20.18 -8.58
N ASN A 182 -10.13 -19.08 -8.13
CA ASN A 182 -8.96 -19.14 -7.25
C ASN A 182 -9.32 -19.71 -5.87
N PHE A 183 -10.43 -19.27 -5.27
CA PHE A 183 -10.89 -19.69 -3.95
C PHE A 183 -12.40 -19.99 -3.96
N ASN A 184 -12.80 -21.07 -3.30
CA ASN A 184 -14.19 -21.50 -3.12
C ASN A 184 -14.45 -21.72 -1.63
N LEU A 185 -14.96 -20.70 -0.95
CA LEU A 185 -15.20 -20.72 0.50
C LEU A 185 -16.71 -20.83 0.76
N VAL A 186 -17.17 -22.01 1.19
CA VAL A 186 -18.57 -22.33 1.45
C VAL A 186 -18.79 -22.40 2.95
N ASN A 187 -19.78 -21.69 3.49
CA ASN A 187 -20.14 -21.68 4.92
C ASN A 187 -18.97 -21.44 5.89
N SER A 188 -17.88 -20.83 5.41
CA SER A 188 -16.66 -20.59 6.19
C SER A 188 -16.74 -19.21 6.86
N GLN A 189 -16.28 -19.10 8.11
CA GLN A 189 -16.37 -17.89 8.93
C GLN A 189 -14.98 -17.47 9.40
N ASP A 190 -14.74 -16.19 9.67
CA ASP A 190 -13.47 -15.69 10.22
C ASP A 190 -12.21 -16.20 9.47
N THR A 191 -12.36 -16.48 8.17
CA THR A 191 -11.28 -16.91 7.27
C THR A 191 -10.87 -15.70 6.45
N LYS A 192 -9.69 -15.15 6.74
CA LYS A 192 -9.08 -14.06 5.96
C LYS A 192 -8.44 -14.65 4.71
N TYR A 193 -8.65 -14.02 3.55
CA TYR A 193 -8.01 -14.48 2.31
C TYR A 193 -7.56 -13.32 1.43
N GLN A 194 -6.43 -13.48 0.77
CA GLN A 194 -5.84 -12.51 -0.16
C GLN A 194 -5.16 -13.25 -1.32
N ASN A 195 -5.50 -12.86 -2.56
CA ASN A 195 -4.72 -13.22 -3.73
C ASN A 195 -3.68 -12.14 -4.02
N LEU A 196 -2.40 -12.50 -3.97
CA LEU A 196 -1.27 -11.58 -4.12
C LEU A 196 -1.02 -11.14 -5.59
N TYR A 197 -1.66 -11.76 -6.60
CA TYR A 197 -1.58 -11.35 -8.03
C TYR A 197 -2.49 -10.16 -8.40
N TRP A 198 -2.72 -9.22 -7.49
CA TRP A 198 -3.73 -8.19 -7.65
C TRP A 198 -3.58 -7.37 -8.95
N PRO A 199 -4.63 -7.23 -9.82
CA PRO A 199 -5.98 -7.82 -9.80
C PRO A 199 -6.30 -8.76 -10.99
N VAL A 200 -7.43 -9.45 -10.82
CA VAL A 200 -7.96 -10.51 -11.68
C VAL A 200 -8.60 -9.94 -12.96
N PRO A 201 -8.28 -10.47 -14.16
CA PRO A 201 -8.94 -10.04 -15.40
C PRO A 201 -10.42 -10.44 -15.56
N ASP A 202 -10.94 -11.46 -14.83
CA ASP A 202 -12.27 -12.04 -15.13
C ASP A 202 -13.09 -12.55 -13.91
N SER A 203 -12.72 -12.27 -12.66
CA SER A 203 -13.63 -12.47 -11.52
C SER A 203 -14.15 -11.12 -11.04
N LYS A 204 -15.41 -11.07 -10.59
CA LYS A 204 -16.02 -9.88 -9.98
C LYS A 204 -15.01 -9.12 -9.10
N PRO A 205 -14.99 -7.78 -9.13
CA PRO A 205 -14.05 -7.00 -8.34
C PRO A 205 -14.13 -7.43 -6.89
N MET A 206 -13.01 -7.89 -6.33
CA MET A 206 -12.86 -7.85 -4.88
C MET A 206 -12.87 -6.38 -4.49
N GLU A 207 -13.59 -6.04 -3.43
CA GLU A 207 -13.46 -4.72 -2.82
C GLU A 207 -11.98 -4.52 -2.52
N CYS A 208 -11.40 -3.48 -3.10
CA CYS A 208 -10.10 -3.01 -2.68
C CYS A 208 -10.22 -2.75 -1.18
N ASN A 209 -9.46 -3.48 -0.35
CA ASN A 209 -9.27 -3.16 1.07
C ASN A 209 -8.43 -1.88 1.23
N CYS A 210 -8.72 -0.85 0.44
CA CYS A 210 -8.58 0.52 0.90
C CYS A 210 -9.50 0.57 2.13
N VAL A 211 -8.91 0.65 3.30
CA VAL A 211 -9.62 0.68 4.57
C VAL A 211 -10.38 2.02 4.63
N ASP A 212 -11.52 2.10 3.96
CA ASP A 212 -12.43 3.26 3.99
C ASP A 212 -13.20 3.28 5.34
N SER A 213 -13.23 2.15 6.08
CA SER A 213 -13.77 2.02 7.43
C SER A 213 -12.65 1.86 8.47
N ILE A 214 -12.67 2.67 9.52
CA ILE A 214 -11.74 2.59 10.67
C ILE A 214 -12.03 1.28 11.44
N GLY A 215 -11.54 0.14 10.95
CA GLY A 215 -11.69 -1.16 11.59
C GLY A 215 -10.38 -1.62 12.23
N ASP A 216 -10.27 -1.45 13.55
CA ASP A 216 -9.53 -2.22 14.59
C ASP A 216 -8.14 -2.86 14.29
N GLN A 217 -7.41 -2.45 13.25
CA GLN A 217 -6.09 -3.03 12.90
C GLN A 217 -4.97 -1.98 12.72
N LEU A 218 -5.17 -0.72 13.11
CA LEU A 218 -4.20 0.36 12.89
C LEU A 218 -3.67 0.95 14.21
N PRO A 219 -2.42 1.46 14.26
CA PRO A 219 -1.73 1.79 15.51
C PRO A 219 -2.55 2.77 16.35
N HIS A 220 -2.57 2.54 17.66
CA HIS A 220 -3.37 3.21 18.71
C HIS A 220 -3.27 4.76 18.83
N GLN A 221 -2.99 5.52 17.76
CA GLN A 221 -2.65 6.95 17.82
C GLN A 221 -3.44 7.88 16.88
N ILE A 222 -4.43 7.36 16.12
CA ILE A 222 -5.38 8.20 15.39
C ILE A 222 -6.34 8.85 16.39
N THR A 223 -6.58 10.16 16.25
CA THR A 223 -7.50 10.90 17.12
C THR A 223 -8.59 11.55 16.30
N LEU A 224 -9.84 11.17 16.55
CA LEU A 224 -11.02 11.86 16.03
C LEU A 224 -11.08 13.26 16.66
N LEU A 225 -11.15 14.28 15.80
CA LEU A 225 -11.23 15.70 16.19
C LEU A 225 -12.67 16.21 16.09
N ASP A 226 -13.40 15.82 15.04
CA ASP A 226 -14.81 16.16 14.84
C ASP A 226 -15.49 15.10 13.97
N ASP A 227 -16.67 14.63 14.38
CA ASP A 227 -17.51 13.71 13.59
C ASP A 227 -18.47 14.43 12.64
N PHE A 228 -18.51 15.78 12.68
CA PHE A 228 -19.39 16.62 11.87
C PHE A 228 -20.90 16.38 12.05
N GLU A 229 -21.32 15.67 13.09
CA GLU A 229 -22.74 15.37 13.30
C GLU A 229 -23.52 16.51 13.97
N SER A 230 -22.82 17.43 14.65
CA SER A 230 -23.46 18.54 15.38
C SER A 230 -22.52 19.73 15.65
N GLY A 231 -23.09 20.87 16.08
CA GLY A 231 -22.34 22.03 16.58
C GLY A 231 -21.83 23.02 15.51
N TRP A 232 -22.16 22.79 14.25
CA TRP A 232 -21.78 23.65 13.12
C TRP A 232 -22.86 24.69 12.81
N THR A 233 -22.43 25.92 12.54
CA THR A 233 -23.32 27.03 12.18
C THR A 233 -22.85 27.74 10.92
N ILE A 234 -23.78 28.38 10.19
CA ILE A 234 -23.41 29.28 9.09
C ILE A 234 -22.62 30.46 9.67
N SER A 235 -21.51 30.79 9.00
CA SER A 235 -20.65 31.89 9.42
C SER A 235 -21.37 33.22 9.27
N TYR A 236 -21.07 34.17 10.16
CA TYR A 236 -21.78 35.45 10.25
C TYR A 236 -21.72 36.32 8.98
N ASP A 237 -20.75 36.04 8.10
CA ASP A 237 -20.43 36.73 6.85
C ASP A 237 -20.88 35.94 5.60
N SER A 238 -21.77 34.97 5.78
CA SER A 238 -22.16 34.01 4.75
C SER A 238 -23.66 33.78 4.70
N GLU A 239 -24.18 33.49 3.51
CA GLU A 239 -25.56 33.09 3.27
C GLU A 239 -25.61 31.63 2.78
N GLY A 240 -26.56 30.86 3.30
CA GLY A 240 -26.74 29.45 2.94
C GLY A 240 -27.36 28.62 4.05
N SER A 241 -27.22 27.30 3.96
CA SER A 241 -27.76 26.39 4.97
C SER A 241 -26.78 25.30 5.35
N VAL A 242 -26.94 24.82 6.59
CA VAL A 242 -26.19 23.71 7.16
C VAL A 242 -27.19 22.71 7.74
N SER A 243 -26.99 21.43 7.48
CA SER A 243 -27.89 20.37 7.94
C SER A 243 -27.15 19.05 8.13
N ARG A 244 -27.64 18.24 9.06
CA ARG A 244 -27.20 16.85 9.23
C ARG A 244 -27.80 15.99 8.11
N ASP A 245 -26.97 15.26 7.37
CA ASP A 245 -27.40 14.37 6.26
C ASP A 245 -27.12 12.90 6.62
N THR A 246 -28.20 12.11 6.76
CA THR A 246 -28.13 10.68 7.08
C THR A 246 -28.17 9.78 5.84
N ALA A 247 -28.32 10.36 4.65
CA ALA A 247 -28.36 9.62 3.39
C ALA A 247 -27.01 9.63 2.69
N ILE A 248 -26.28 10.74 2.79
CA ILE A 248 -24.94 10.91 2.23
C ILE A 248 -23.99 11.18 3.39
N PHE A 249 -23.26 10.16 3.83
CA PHE A 249 -22.23 10.25 4.86
C PHE A 249 -21.13 9.21 4.60
N HIS A 250 -19.99 9.36 5.26
CA HIS A 250 -18.84 8.48 5.12
C HIS A 250 -18.68 7.57 6.34
N GLN A 251 -18.73 8.13 7.56
CA GLN A 251 -18.60 7.39 8.82
C GLN A 251 -19.65 7.83 9.85
N GLY A 252 -19.81 7.04 10.92
CA GLY A 252 -20.81 7.32 11.95
C GLY A 252 -22.24 7.17 11.42
N GLY A 253 -23.12 8.11 11.77
CA GLY A 253 -24.53 8.09 11.41
C GLY A 253 -25.02 9.28 10.59
N ALA A 254 -24.16 10.25 10.27
CA ALA A 254 -24.43 11.37 9.37
C ALA A 254 -23.16 12.17 9.02
N SER A 255 -23.25 12.99 7.98
CA SER A 255 -22.26 14.04 7.68
C SER A 255 -22.85 15.45 7.83
N LEU A 256 -21.98 16.45 7.81
CA LEU A 256 -22.37 17.85 7.69
C LEU A 256 -22.60 18.21 6.23
N LYS A 257 -23.84 18.49 5.86
CA LYS A 257 -24.16 19.08 4.55
C LYS A 257 -24.17 20.60 4.62
N ILE A 258 -23.35 21.22 3.79
CA ILE A 258 -23.25 22.66 3.58
C ILE A 258 -23.87 22.97 2.21
N THR A 259 -24.82 23.90 2.14
CA THR A 259 -25.50 24.26 0.88
C THR A 259 -25.32 25.75 0.58
N LYS A 260 -24.73 26.07 -0.57
CA LYS A 260 -24.61 27.43 -1.12
C LYS A 260 -25.81 27.74 -2.00
N PRO A 261 -26.56 28.83 -1.74
CA PRO A 261 -27.70 29.22 -2.56
C PRO A 261 -27.28 29.80 -3.93
N ILE A 262 -28.24 29.91 -4.85
CA ILE A 262 -28.10 30.64 -6.11
C ILE A 262 -27.90 32.14 -5.79
N GLY A 263 -27.05 32.82 -6.57
CA GLY A 263 -26.74 34.24 -6.44
C GLY A 263 -25.51 34.55 -5.57
N PHE A 264 -24.93 33.53 -4.93
CA PHE A 264 -23.74 33.65 -4.08
C PHE A 264 -22.61 32.79 -4.64
N ASP A 265 -21.37 33.26 -4.52
CA ASP A 265 -20.16 32.57 -4.99
C ASP A 265 -19.53 31.68 -3.91
N ARG A 266 -19.96 31.80 -2.66
CA ARG A 266 -19.45 31.03 -1.53
C ARG A 266 -20.46 30.80 -0.41
N VAL A 267 -20.18 29.80 0.42
CA VAL A 267 -20.80 29.59 1.74
C VAL A 267 -19.73 29.14 2.74
N SER A 268 -19.82 29.61 3.97
CA SER A 268 -18.92 29.21 5.06
C SER A 268 -19.68 28.72 6.29
N VAL A 269 -19.16 27.68 6.91
CA VAL A 269 -19.62 27.17 8.22
C VAL A 269 -18.48 27.17 9.21
N THR A 270 -18.81 27.37 10.47
CA THR A 270 -17.83 27.47 11.56
C THR A 270 -18.27 26.63 12.75
N LYS A 271 -17.29 26.08 13.46
CA LYS A 271 -17.45 25.46 14.77
C LYS A 271 -16.36 25.94 15.72
N LYS A 272 -16.76 26.26 16.95
CA LYS A 272 -15.80 26.53 18.04
C LYS A 272 -15.29 25.20 18.58
N VAL A 273 -13.99 25.11 18.73
CA VAL A 273 -13.28 23.90 19.15
C VAL A 273 -12.20 24.27 20.18
N ASN A 274 -11.57 23.26 20.75
CA ASN A 274 -10.36 23.39 21.54
C ASN A 274 -9.48 22.20 21.18
N LEU A 275 -8.62 22.37 20.18
CA LEU A 275 -7.78 21.31 19.63
C LEU A 275 -6.31 21.66 19.77
N ASN A 276 -5.53 20.69 20.21
CA ASN A 276 -4.07 20.71 20.09
C ASN A 276 -3.68 19.86 18.88
N LEU A 277 -3.01 20.48 17.92
CA LEU A 277 -2.49 19.88 16.69
C LEU A 277 -0.96 19.92 16.61
N GLU A 278 -0.27 20.21 17.72
CA GLU A 278 1.20 20.15 17.79
C GLU A 278 1.67 18.74 17.43
N ASN A 279 2.59 18.65 16.48
CA ASN A 279 3.11 17.38 15.96
C ASN A 279 1.99 16.45 15.46
N ARG A 280 0.90 17.01 14.91
CA ARG A 280 -0.18 16.22 14.31
C ARG A 280 -0.48 16.67 12.88
N GLN A 281 -0.84 15.70 12.04
CA GLN A 281 -1.31 15.92 10.68
C GLN A 281 -2.83 15.70 10.64
N PRO A 282 -3.65 16.76 10.53
CA PRO A 282 -5.09 16.63 10.38
C PRO A 282 -5.51 16.28 8.95
N SER A 283 -6.66 15.62 8.82
CA SER A 283 -7.39 15.47 7.54
C SER A 283 -8.86 15.21 7.80
N LEU A 284 -9.70 15.46 6.80
CA LEU A 284 -11.15 15.27 6.88
C LEU A 284 -11.70 14.70 5.57
N TRP A 285 -12.81 13.98 5.65
CA TRP A 285 -13.52 13.49 4.47
C TRP A 285 -14.39 14.60 3.88
N VAL A 286 -14.30 14.77 2.57
CA VAL A 286 -15.11 15.72 1.81
C VAL A 286 -15.75 15.02 0.63
N ARG A 287 -16.97 15.44 0.31
CA ARG A 287 -17.65 15.08 -0.93
C ARG A 287 -18.31 16.32 -1.49
N LEU A 288 -18.17 16.55 -2.80
CA LEU A 288 -18.55 17.81 -3.44
C LEU A 288 -19.56 17.57 -4.56
N ASP A 289 -20.51 18.49 -4.74
CA ASP A 289 -21.28 18.58 -5.98
C ASP A 289 -20.37 19.02 -7.14
N ASP A 290 -20.75 18.66 -8.36
CA ASP A 290 -20.15 19.20 -9.58
C ASP A 290 -20.35 20.72 -9.65
N GLY A 291 -19.31 21.46 -10.04
CA GLY A 291 -19.30 22.92 -10.11
C GLY A 291 -18.82 23.62 -8.84
N VAL A 292 -18.50 22.89 -7.77
CA VAL A 292 -17.66 23.43 -6.69
C VAL A 292 -16.27 23.68 -7.25
N THR A 293 -15.73 24.86 -7.01
CA THR A 293 -14.43 25.28 -7.57
C THR A 293 -13.32 25.30 -6.52
N HIS A 294 -13.67 25.57 -5.27
CA HIS A 294 -12.71 25.58 -4.17
C HIS A 294 -13.37 25.08 -2.88
N LEU A 295 -12.59 24.36 -2.09
CA LEU A 295 -12.89 24.08 -0.71
C LEU A 295 -11.72 24.54 0.17
N TYR A 296 -12.01 25.35 1.18
CA TYR A 296 -11.04 25.80 2.16
C TYR A 296 -11.36 25.23 3.54
N CYS A 297 -10.32 24.86 4.27
CA CYS A 297 -10.36 24.64 5.70
C CYS A 297 -9.45 25.67 6.38
N PHE A 298 -10.01 26.42 7.32
CA PHE A 298 -9.28 27.38 8.15
C PHE A 298 -9.24 26.87 9.60
N LEU A 299 -8.06 26.93 10.20
CA LEU A 299 -7.81 26.64 11.62
C LEU A 299 -7.33 27.93 12.30
N LEU A 300 -8.19 28.56 13.10
CA LEU A 300 -7.88 29.84 13.75
C LEU A 300 -7.33 29.60 15.15
N ALA A 301 -6.25 30.32 15.49
CA ALA A 301 -5.54 30.24 16.75
C ALA A 301 -5.12 31.64 17.24
N PRO A 302 -6.02 32.42 17.87
CA PRO A 302 -7.44 32.12 18.11
C PRO A 302 -8.39 32.79 17.11
N ASP A 303 -7.89 33.65 16.21
CA ASP A 303 -8.72 34.53 15.39
C ASP A 303 -8.13 34.77 13.98
N TRP A 304 -8.74 35.65 13.20
CA TRP A 304 -8.35 35.95 11.82
C TRP A 304 -7.00 36.66 11.67
N SER A 305 -6.39 37.12 12.77
CA SER A 305 -5.02 37.62 12.77
C SER A 305 -4.01 36.46 12.70
N ASN A 306 -4.40 35.27 13.15
CA ASN A 306 -3.54 34.10 13.31
C ASN A 306 -4.28 32.82 12.91
N TYR A 307 -4.06 32.34 11.69
CA TYR A 307 -4.71 31.13 11.20
C TYR A 307 -3.85 30.36 10.19
N TYR A 308 -4.14 29.06 10.09
CA TYR A 308 -3.72 28.23 8.96
C TYR A 308 -4.89 28.05 8.00
N SER A 309 -4.62 28.06 6.70
CA SER A 309 -5.60 27.72 5.67
C SER A 309 -5.07 26.68 4.71
N CYS A 310 -5.85 25.64 4.46
CA CYS A 310 -5.60 24.67 3.40
C CYS A 310 -6.71 24.80 2.37
N SER A 311 -6.37 24.78 1.08
CA SER A 311 -7.36 24.91 0.00
C SER A 311 -7.18 23.83 -1.07
N LEU A 312 -8.28 23.23 -1.47
CA LEU A 312 -8.36 22.37 -2.63
C LEU A 312 -9.00 23.14 -3.78
N SER A 313 -8.27 23.34 -4.86
CA SER A 313 -8.84 23.82 -6.13
C SER A 313 -9.42 22.64 -6.89
N ILE A 314 -10.70 22.74 -7.24
CA ILE A 314 -11.45 21.71 -7.95
C ILE A 314 -11.70 22.20 -9.37
N ARG A 315 -11.23 21.42 -10.35
CA ARG A 315 -11.55 21.62 -11.76
C ARG A 315 -12.86 20.89 -12.07
N SER A 316 -13.55 21.31 -13.14
CA SER A 316 -14.80 20.66 -13.60
C SER A 316 -14.63 19.20 -14.08
N ASP A 317 -13.41 18.69 -14.14
CA ASP A 317 -13.07 17.32 -14.53
C ASP A 317 -12.36 16.56 -13.40
N SER A 318 -12.55 17.02 -12.16
CA SER A 318 -11.82 16.51 -11.02
C SER A 318 -12.32 15.12 -10.60
N PRO A 319 -11.42 14.17 -10.27
CA PRO A 319 -11.82 12.84 -9.82
C PRO A 319 -12.61 12.86 -8.49
N ILE A 320 -12.52 13.93 -7.71
CA ILE A 320 -13.19 14.07 -6.41
C ILE A 320 -14.65 14.53 -6.54
N ASP A 321 -15.10 14.93 -7.73
CA ASP A 321 -16.48 15.33 -7.94
C ASP A 321 -17.40 14.14 -7.68
N ASN A 322 -18.37 14.36 -6.81
CA ASN A 322 -19.28 13.32 -6.34
C ASN A 322 -18.63 12.08 -5.69
N THR A 323 -17.37 12.19 -5.25
CA THR A 323 -16.60 11.11 -4.62
C THR A 323 -16.12 11.56 -3.26
N TRP A 324 -16.09 10.65 -2.28
CA TRP A 324 -15.44 10.93 -1.01
C TRP A 324 -13.93 11.00 -1.18
N TYR A 325 -13.33 12.09 -0.71
CA TYR A 325 -11.89 12.35 -0.73
C TYR A 325 -11.43 12.73 0.68
N ARG A 326 -10.34 12.11 1.14
CA ARG A 326 -9.71 12.48 2.41
C ARG A 326 -8.77 13.65 2.14
N MET A 327 -9.23 14.87 2.39
CA MET A 327 -8.43 16.07 2.19
C MET A 327 -7.42 16.23 3.33
N PRO A 328 -6.09 16.19 3.07
CA PRO A 328 -5.10 16.55 4.06
C PRO A 328 -5.20 18.04 4.37
N ILE A 329 -5.00 18.40 5.64
CA ILE A 329 -4.89 19.78 6.06
C ILE A 329 -3.42 20.01 6.41
N ASN A 330 -2.66 20.51 5.43
CA ASN A 330 -1.25 20.82 5.63
C ASN A 330 -1.12 22.04 6.55
N VAL A 331 -1.03 21.79 7.86
CA VAL A 331 -0.71 22.81 8.85
C VAL A 331 0.72 23.29 8.64
N ALA A 332 0.97 24.57 8.95
CA ALA A 332 2.31 25.17 8.93
C ALA A 332 3.06 25.22 7.59
N THR A 333 2.39 24.99 6.46
CA THR A 333 2.97 25.33 5.15
C THR A 333 2.89 26.85 4.91
N ALA A 334 3.89 27.41 4.23
CA ALA A 334 3.97 28.86 3.99
C ALA A 334 2.78 29.40 3.18
N GLU A 335 2.21 28.59 2.27
CA GLU A 335 1.08 28.97 1.40
C GLU A 335 -0.22 29.19 2.18
N GLY A 336 -0.33 28.63 3.37
CA GLY A 336 -1.52 28.69 4.23
C GLY A 336 -1.34 29.45 5.52
N LEU A 337 -0.15 29.98 5.81
CA LEU A 337 0.19 30.60 7.09
C LEU A 337 -0.12 32.10 7.09
N HIS A 338 -1.00 32.53 8.00
CA HIS A 338 -1.22 33.95 8.27
C HIS A 338 -0.97 34.28 9.74
N GLY A 339 -0.03 35.19 10.01
CA GLY A 339 0.36 35.57 11.36
C GLY A 339 1.27 34.53 12.03
N SER A 340 1.05 34.28 13.32
CA SER A 340 1.77 33.29 14.12
C SER A 340 0.81 32.42 14.95
N PRO A 341 -0.10 31.67 14.30
CA PRO A 341 -1.04 30.76 14.97
C PRO A 341 -0.36 29.67 15.80
N ASP A 342 -0.85 29.52 17.04
CA ASP A 342 -0.43 28.49 17.98
C ASP A 342 -1.19 27.17 17.72
N LEU A 343 -0.48 26.14 17.25
CA LEU A 343 -1.07 24.83 16.97
C LEU A 343 -1.58 24.12 18.24
N SER A 344 -1.15 24.53 19.44
CA SER A 344 -1.61 23.95 20.70
C SER A 344 -3.01 24.41 21.12
N ASP A 345 -3.50 25.51 20.52
CA ASP A 345 -4.76 26.17 20.88
C ASP A 345 -5.56 26.59 19.63
N ILE A 346 -5.93 25.61 18.80
CA ILE A 346 -6.90 25.85 17.73
C ILE A 346 -8.28 26.02 18.36
N THR A 347 -8.86 27.21 18.16
CA THR A 347 -10.13 27.60 18.79
C THR A 347 -11.33 27.52 17.87
N THR A 348 -11.09 27.50 16.55
CA THR A 348 -12.14 27.58 15.54
C THR A 348 -11.73 26.83 14.28
N ILE A 349 -12.64 25.99 13.77
CA ILE A 349 -12.55 25.44 12.42
C ILE A 349 -13.59 26.17 11.57
N ARG A 350 -13.18 26.66 10.39
CA ARG A 350 -14.10 27.16 9.36
C ARG A 350 -13.90 26.37 8.07
N ILE A 351 -15.00 25.89 7.50
CA ILE A 351 -15.02 25.29 6.16
C ILE A 351 -15.72 26.26 5.22
N GLU A 352 -15.07 26.61 4.11
CA GLU A 352 -15.63 27.48 3.08
C GLU A 352 -15.67 26.75 1.73
N MET A 353 -16.87 26.65 1.16
CA MET A 353 -17.08 26.14 -0.19
C MET A 353 -17.30 27.33 -1.15
N ARG A 354 -16.65 27.31 -2.32
CA ARG A 354 -16.88 28.28 -3.41
C ARG A 354 -17.31 27.62 -4.70
N GLY A 355 -18.11 28.31 -5.50
CA GLY A 355 -18.54 27.86 -6.82
C GLY A 355 -19.30 28.94 -7.59
N SER A 356 -19.84 28.59 -8.75
CA SER A 356 -20.60 29.54 -9.58
C SER A 356 -21.80 30.14 -8.83
N THR A 357 -22.15 31.38 -9.15
CA THR A 357 -23.37 32.05 -8.68
C THR A 357 -24.65 31.46 -9.29
N ASP A 358 -24.54 30.71 -10.37
CA ASP A 358 -25.69 30.33 -11.21
C ASP A 358 -26.37 29.03 -10.76
N ALA A 359 -25.73 28.28 -9.86
CA ALA A 359 -26.22 27.01 -9.35
C ALA A 359 -26.23 27.00 -7.83
N GLN A 360 -27.20 26.26 -7.26
CA GLN A 360 -27.12 25.82 -5.88
C GLN A 360 -26.15 24.64 -5.82
N LEU A 361 -25.21 24.66 -4.88
CA LEU A 361 -24.19 23.63 -4.74
C LEU A 361 -24.13 23.14 -3.29
N SER A 362 -23.76 21.89 -3.10
CA SER A 362 -23.61 21.25 -1.80
C SER A 362 -22.20 20.66 -1.63
N THR A 363 -21.73 20.67 -0.40
CA THR A 363 -20.57 19.90 0.07
C THR A 363 -20.95 19.14 1.31
N TRP A 364 -20.52 17.90 1.42
CA TRP A 364 -20.61 17.08 2.62
C TRP A 364 -19.22 16.96 3.23
N VAL A 365 -19.16 17.12 4.56
CA VAL A 365 -17.92 17.01 5.34
C VAL A 365 -18.15 16.03 6.47
N ASP A 366 -17.18 15.14 6.68
CA ASP A 366 -17.27 14.05 7.64
C ASP A 366 -15.90 13.72 8.23
N ASP A 367 -15.90 13.09 9.42
CA ASP A 367 -14.77 12.51 10.13
C ASP A 367 -13.44 13.28 9.95
N MET A 368 -13.26 14.35 10.72
CA MET A 368 -11.96 15.02 10.85
C MET A 368 -11.18 14.28 11.91
N CYS A 369 -10.03 13.74 11.51
CA CYS A 369 -9.12 13.08 12.42
C CYS A 369 -7.71 13.64 12.24
N SER A 370 -6.83 13.23 13.12
CA SER A 370 -5.43 13.58 13.07
C SER A 370 -4.55 12.38 13.37
N TYR A 371 -3.34 12.44 12.82
CA TYR A 371 -2.30 11.45 12.97
C TYR A 371 -1.10 12.09 13.66
N PRO A 372 -0.31 11.34 14.44
CA PRO A 372 1.02 11.78 14.83
C PRO A 372 1.84 12.12 13.59
N SER A 373 2.53 13.25 13.61
CA SER A 373 3.50 13.57 12.56
C SER A 373 4.72 12.69 12.76
N PRO A 374 5.24 12.02 11.72
CA PRO A 374 6.55 11.40 11.83
C PRO A 374 7.62 12.47 12.05
N ALA A 375 8.74 12.08 12.65
CA ALA A 375 9.87 12.99 12.91
C ALA A 375 10.50 13.57 11.63
N GLN A 376 10.22 12.97 10.46
CA GLN A 376 10.74 13.36 9.17
C GLN A 376 9.73 12.98 8.08
N GLY A 377 9.63 13.83 7.05
CA GLY A 377 8.83 13.58 5.85
C GLY A 377 9.44 12.57 4.89
N LYS A 378 8.83 12.43 3.73
CA LYS A 378 9.34 11.59 2.63
C LYS A 378 8.98 12.19 1.28
N VAL A 379 9.76 11.90 0.25
CA VAL A 379 9.55 12.39 -1.12
C VAL A 379 9.42 11.23 -2.10
N THR A 380 8.51 11.35 -3.07
CA THR A 380 8.41 10.47 -4.23
C THR A 380 8.67 11.28 -5.48
N LEU A 381 9.55 10.77 -6.34
CA LEU A 381 9.84 11.33 -7.66
C LEU A 381 9.03 10.55 -8.70
N ARG A 382 7.97 11.17 -9.22
CA ARG A 382 7.04 10.59 -10.19
C ARG A 382 7.28 11.18 -11.57
N PHE A 383 7.29 10.33 -12.59
CA PHE A 383 7.48 10.70 -14.00
C PHE A 383 6.35 10.13 -14.85
N ASP A 384 5.58 11.01 -15.50
CA ASP A 384 4.43 10.61 -16.31
C ASP A 384 4.83 10.28 -17.77
N ASP A 385 3.89 9.72 -18.53
CA ASP A 385 3.95 9.40 -19.96
C ASP A 385 4.93 8.32 -20.44
N GLY A 386 5.81 7.79 -19.60
CA GLY A 386 6.76 6.75 -19.98
C GLY A 386 7.80 7.21 -21.01
N LEU A 387 8.22 8.47 -20.89
CA LEU A 387 9.06 9.17 -21.85
C LEU A 387 10.53 8.76 -21.75
N ILE A 388 11.22 8.73 -22.89
CA ILE A 388 12.59 8.23 -22.99
C ILE A 388 13.60 9.09 -22.20
N SER A 389 13.37 10.39 -22.05
CA SER A 389 14.27 11.27 -21.28
C SER A 389 14.32 10.90 -19.79
N VAL A 390 13.30 10.23 -19.28
CA VAL A 390 13.33 9.68 -17.92
C VAL A 390 14.42 8.60 -17.81
N TYR A 391 14.52 7.70 -18.78
CA TYR A 391 15.57 6.67 -18.80
C TYR A 391 16.94 7.24 -19.19
N ASP A 392 17.01 8.08 -20.22
CA ASP A 392 18.28 8.58 -20.74
C ASP A 392 18.94 9.64 -19.82
N THR A 393 18.16 10.33 -18.98
CA THR A 393 18.63 11.47 -18.18
C THR A 393 18.29 11.36 -16.70
N ALA A 394 17.01 11.24 -16.33
CA ALA A 394 16.62 11.24 -14.91
C ALA A 394 17.16 10.02 -14.15
N PHE A 395 17.00 8.84 -14.75
CA PHE A 395 17.40 7.55 -14.18
C PHE A 395 18.89 7.48 -13.84
N PRO A 396 19.85 7.81 -14.74
CA PRO A 396 21.27 7.80 -14.38
C PRO A 396 21.62 8.82 -13.29
N ILE A 397 21.03 10.03 -13.29
CA ILE A 397 21.25 11.03 -12.23
C ILE A 397 20.81 10.46 -10.87
N MET A 398 19.60 9.90 -10.80
CA MET A 398 19.07 9.33 -9.56
C MET A 398 19.81 8.05 -9.11
N ALA A 399 20.31 7.25 -10.06
CA ALA A 399 21.04 6.03 -9.78
C ALA A 399 22.38 6.28 -9.05
N GLU A 400 23.01 7.45 -9.25
CA GLU A 400 24.22 7.85 -8.50
C GLU A 400 23.98 7.92 -6.99
N TYR A 401 22.75 8.24 -6.59
CA TYR A 401 22.29 8.33 -5.20
C TYR A 401 21.57 7.07 -4.70
N GLY A 402 21.34 6.09 -5.58
CA GLY A 402 20.52 4.92 -5.27
C GLY A 402 19.03 5.24 -5.07
N TYR A 403 18.55 6.34 -5.66
CA TYR A 403 17.17 6.78 -5.50
C TYR A 403 16.24 6.13 -6.52
N PRO A 404 15.18 5.42 -6.07
CA PRO A 404 14.14 4.92 -6.95
C PRO A 404 13.13 6.02 -7.30
N GLY A 405 12.40 5.81 -8.39
CA GLY A 405 11.30 6.68 -8.81
C GLY A 405 10.05 5.89 -9.17
N VAL A 406 9.01 6.62 -9.61
CA VAL A 406 7.75 6.05 -10.12
C VAL A 406 7.59 6.45 -11.58
N ALA A 407 7.52 5.50 -12.50
CA ALA A 407 7.31 5.73 -13.92
C ALA A 407 5.88 5.37 -14.33
N GLY A 408 5.06 6.37 -14.67
CA GLY A 408 3.71 6.21 -15.17
C GLY A 408 3.66 5.97 -16.67
N LEU A 409 3.13 4.83 -17.10
CA LEU A 409 3.19 4.41 -18.50
C LEU A 409 1.86 4.57 -19.24
N VAL A 410 1.90 5.26 -20.38
CA VAL A 410 0.88 5.09 -21.42
C VAL A 410 1.17 3.78 -22.15
N THR A 411 0.56 2.69 -21.69
CA THR A 411 1.03 1.33 -22.04
C THR A 411 0.93 1.03 -23.53
N SER A 412 0.03 1.68 -24.26
CA SER A 412 -0.08 1.51 -25.71
C SER A 412 1.13 2.00 -26.50
N THR A 413 1.92 2.94 -25.95
CA THR A 413 3.06 3.57 -26.63
C THR A 413 4.43 3.01 -26.22
N VAL A 414 4.51 2.22 -25.15
CA VAL A 414 5.76 1.60 -24.67
C VAL A 414 6.45 0.84 -25.80
N GLY A 415 7.72 1.17 -26.07
CA GLY A 415 8.56 0.58 -27.12
C GLY A 415 8.09 0.81 -28.56
N LYS A 416 7.04 1.63 -28.79
CA LYS A 416 6.46 1.86 -30.13
C LYS A 416 6.75 3.24 -30.70
N ARG A 417 7.25 4.16 -29.88
CA ARG A 417 7.63 5.52 -30.29
C ARG A 417 9.10 5.73 -29.95
N SER A 418 9.79 6.53 -30.75
CA SER A 418 11.20 6.86 -30.50
C SER A 418 11.42 7.66 -29.20
N TYR A 419 10.35 8.26 -28.67
CA TYR A 419 10.38 9.10 -27.48
C TYR A 419 9.78 8.40 -26.24
N THR A 420 9.47 7.11 -26.31
CA THR A 420 8.96 6.32 -25.18
C THR A 420 9.91 5.19 -24.84
N MET A 421 10.01 4.85 -23.56
CA MET A 421 10.84 3.75 -23.08
C MET A 421 10.38 2.40 -23.64
N SER A 422 11.31 1.49 -23.85
CA SER A 422 11.05 0.08 -24.15
C SER A 422 10.81 -0.75 -22.87
N VAL A 423 10.25 -1.95 -23.01
CA VAL A 423 10.04 -2.85 -21.86
C VAL A 423 11.36 -3.24 -21.18
N ASP A 424 12.44 -3.42 -21.95
CA ASP A 424 13.74 -3.80 -21.37
C ASP A 424 14.33 -2.68 -20.52
N GLN A 425 14.22 -1.42 -20.98
CA GLN A 425 14.61 -0.24 -20.19
C GLN A 425 13.81 -0.12 -18.90
N LEU A 426 12.50 -0.35 -18.96
CA LEU A 426 11.62 -0.33 -17.79
C LEU A 426 11.97 -1.46 -16.79
N LYS A 427 12.35 -2.65 -17.27
CA LYS A 427 12.81 -3.76 -16.43
C LYS A 427 14.14 -3.44 -15.74
N GLU A 428 15.05 -2.74 -16.42
CA GLU A 428 16.29 -2.27 -15.82
C GLU A 428 16.01 -1.29 -14.67
N MET A 429 15.11 -0.33 -14.90
CA MET A 429 14.68 0.61 -13.85
C MET A 429 14.04 -0.11 -12.66
N GLN A 430 13.13 -1.08 -12.91
CA GLN A 430 12.55 -1.92 -11.85
C GLN A 430 13.63 -2.69 -11.08
N GLY A 431 14.69 -3.15 -11.76
CA GLY A 431 15.82 -3.83 -11.12
C GLY A 431 16.55 -2.99 -10.07
N LEU A 432 16.42 -1.66 -10.14
CA LEU A 432 16.92 -0.71 -9.14
C LEU A 432 15.80 -0.18 -8.21
N GLY A 433 14.66 -0.86 -8.15
CA GLY A 433 13.59 -0.56 -7.19
C GLY A 433 12.54 0.44 -7.67
N TRP A 434 12.58 0.88 -8.92
CA TRP A 434 11.54 1.77 -9.46
C TRP A 434 10.18 1.07 -9.55
N ASP A 435 9.13 1.82 -9.25
CA ASP A 435 7.77 1.39 -9.53
C ASP A 435 7.41 1.72 -10.98
N ILE A 436 6.95 0.71 -11.72
CA ILE A 436 6.42 0.87 -13.06
C ILE A 436 4.90 0.77 -13.00
N VAL A 437 4.21 1.90 -13.16
CA VAL A 437 2.77 2.05 -12.85
C VAL A 437 1.95 2.41 -14.09
N SER A 438 0.63 2.26 -13.99
CA SER A 438 -0.27 2.56 -15.11
C SER A 438 -0.53 4.05 -15.22
N HIS A 439 -0.39 4.62 -16.41
CA HIS A 439 -0.89 5.94 -16.77
C HIS A 439 -1.94 5.83 -17.87
N SER A 440 -2.85 4.86 -17.70
CA SER A 440 -3.84 4.38 -18.69
C SER A 440 -3.24 3.68 -19.92
N LYS A 441 -4.10 3.18 -20.79
CA LYS A 441 -3.67 2.51 -22.02
C LYS A 441 -3.39 3.53 -23.11
N TYR A 442 -4.36 4.38 -23.45
CA TYR A 442 -4.25 5.33 -24.57
C TYR A 442 -4.09 6.78 -24.15
N HIS A 443 -4.15 7.11 -22.85
CA HIS A 443 -4.14 8.48 -22.35
C HIS A 443 -5.34 9.29 -22.89
N ARG A 444 -6.52 8.65 -22.91
CA ARG A 444 -7.75 9.18 -23.52
C ARG A 444 -8.97 9.14 -22.61
N LEU A 445 -8.79 8.75 -21.35
CA LEU A 445 -9.89 8.83 -20.40
C LEU A 445 -10.26 10.29 -20.18
N THR A 446 -11.56 10.54 -20.24
CA THR A 446 -12.20 11.82 -19.95
C THR A 446 -13.37 11.57 -19.03
N HIS A 447 -13.88 12.61 -18.35
CA HIS A 447 -15.04 12.51 -17.46
C HIS A 447 -16.25 11.78 -18.10
N ASP A 448 -16.46 11.96 -19.40
CA ASP A 448 -17.58 11.41 -20.18
C ASP A 448 -17.32 10.05 -20.85
N SER A 449 -16.13 9.47 -20.70
CA SER A 449 -15.75 8.22 -21.36
C SER A 449 -16.76 7.08 -21.09
N PRO A 450 -17.28 6.38 -22.11
CA PRO A 450 -18.25 5.30 -21.93
C PRO A 450 -17.74 4.19 -21.00
N ALA A 451 -18.63 3.58 -20.20
CA ALA A 451 -18.25 2.61 -19.17
C ALA A 451 -17.40 1.44 -19.69
N GLY A 452 -17.73 0.88 -20.86
CA GLY A 452 -16.92 -0.19 -21.47
C GLY A 452 -15.52 0.27 -21.88
N PHE A 453 -15.38 1.51 -22.37
CA PHE A 453 -14.08 2.09 -22.70
C PHE A 453 -13.24 2.38 -21.46
N VAL A 454 -13.87 2.84 -20.38
CA VAL A 454 -13.19 3.01 -19.07
C VAL A 454 -12.65 1.66 -18.60
N ASP A 455 -13.47 0.62 -18.65
CA ASP A 455 -13.08 -0.73 -18.22
C ASP A 455 -11.89 -1.26 -19.05
N ASP A 456 -11.94 -1.14 -20.38
CA ASP A 456 -10.85 -1.56 -21.25
C ASP A 456 -9.56 -0.77 -21.02
N GLU A 457 -9.64 0.56 -20.84
CA GLU A 457 -8.46 1.39 -20.54
C GLU A 457 -7.75 0.94 -19.26
N LEU A 458 -8.52 0.62 -18.21
CA LEU A 458 -7.98 0.23 -16.90
C LEU A 458 -7.48 -1.22 -16.88
N ARG A 459 -8.32 -2.16 -17.33
CA ARG A 459 -8.02 -3.60 -17.37
C ARG A 459 -6.81 -3.91 -18.24
N GLU A 460 -6.74 -3.33 -19.43
CA GLU A 460 -5.69 -3.68 -20.39
C GLU A 460 -4.36 -2.99 -20.08
N SER A 461 -4.38 -1.77 -19.51
CA SER A 461 -3.16 -1.12 -19.05
C SER A 461 -2.52 -1.89 -17.90
N GLN A 462 -3.33 -2.34 -16.94
CA GLN A 462 -2.84 -3.19 -15.86
C GLN A 462 -2.38 -4.57 -16.33
N SER A 463 -3.17 -5.22 -17.21
CA SER A 463 -2.80 -6.51 -17.78
C SER A 463 -1.45 -6.45 -18.50
N PHE A 464 -1.18 -5.34 -19.22
CA PHE A 464 0.12 -5.10 -19.82
C PHE A 464 1.25 -5.09 -18.77
N LEU A 465 1.04 -4.41 -17.64
CA LEU A 465 2.06 -4.34 -16.58
C LEU A 465 2.35 -5.73 -15.99
N ILE A 466 1.29 -6.46 -15.61
CA ILE A 466 1.40 -7.82 -15.07
C ILE A 466 2.10 -8.75 -16.06
N GLN A 467 1.71 -8.73 -17.34
CA GLN A 467 2.30 -9.61 -18.36
C GLN A 467 3.78 -9.33 -18.62
N ASN A 468 4.27 -8.13 -18.31
CA ASN A 468 5.66 -7.74 -18.50
C ASN A 468 6.51 -7.83 -17.22
N GLY A 469 5.97 -8.34 -16.11
CA GLY A 469 6.70 -8.52 -14.85
C GLY A 469 6.78 -7.26 -13.99
N PHE A 470 5.79 -6.37 -14.12
CA PHE A 470 5.67 -5.12 -13.34
C PHE A 470 4.59 -5.24 -12.24
N GLU A 471 4.47 -6.39 -11.59
CA GLU A 471 3.37 -6.72 -10.66
C GLU A 471 3.32 -5.78 -9.44
N LYS A 472 4.48 -5.32 -8.94
CA LYS A 472 4.55 -4.40 -7.78
C LYS A 472 3.85 -3.07 -8.09
N GLY A 473 4.16 -2.51 -9.26
CA GLY A 473 3.64 -1.22 -9.72
C GLY A 473 2.27 -1.31 -10.40
N SER A 474 1.85 -2.48 -10.89
CA SER A 474 0.52 -2.69 -11.50
C SER A 474 -0.66 -2.44 -10.54
N ARG A 475 -0.37 -2.35 -9.24
CA ARG A 475 -1.31 -1.99 -8.18
C ARG A 475 -1.68 -0.50 -8.17
N PHE A 476 -0.90 0.35 -8.85
CA PHE A 476 -1.07 1.80 -8.80
C PHE A 476 -1.44 2.39 -10.15
N TYR A 477 -2.26 3.43 -10.09
CA TYR A 477 -2.69 4.18 -11.25
C TYR A 477 -2.37 5.65 -11.10
N ILE A 478 -1.96 6.26 -12.20
CA ILE A 478 -1.80 7.69 -12.32
C ILE A 478 -2.85 8.17 -13.31
N ALA A 479 -3.72 9.09 -12.88
CA ALA A 479 -4.78 9.62 -13.73
C ALA A 479 -4.23 10.56 -14.81
N PRO A 480 -4.39 10.22 -16.11
CA PRO A 480 -4.07 11.12 -17.23
C PRO A 480 -4.69 12.49 -17.03
N GLN A 481 -3.90 13.55 -17.26
CA GLN A 481 -4.32 14.96 -17.13
C GLN A 481 -4.85 15.34 -15.73
N GLY A 482 -4.74 14.45 -14.73
CA GLY A 482 -5.39 14.59 -13.43
C GLY A 482 -6.92 14.51 -13.49
N MET A 483 -7.49 13.93 -14.55
CA MET A 483 -8.93 13.87 -14.78
C MET A 483 -9.59 12.64 -14.15
N GLY A 484 -10.86 12.77 -13.79
CA GLY A 484 -11.69 11.64 -13.40
C GLY A 484 -13.18 11.97 -13.34
N SER A 485 -13.92 11.09 -12.69
CA SER A 485 -15.32 11.28 -12.26
C SER A 485 -15.65 10.21 -11.23
N ALA A 486 -16.74 10.37 -10.46
CA ALA A 486 -17.18 9.33 -9.51
C ALA A 486 -17.30 7.94 -10.16
N ARG A 487 -17.83 7.87 -11.39
CA ARG A 487 -17.92 6.61 -12.15
C ARG A 487 -16.53 6.00 -12.44
N ILE A 488 -15.58 6.83 -12.83
CA ILE A 488 -14.21 6.37 -13.12
C ILE A 488 -13.52 5.96 -11.82
N MET A 489 -13.74 6.68 -10.72
CA MET A 489 -13.19 6.35 -9.41
C MET A 489 -13.71 5.00 -8.88
N GLU A 490 -15.00 4.73 -9.01
CA GLU A 490 -15.57 3.42 -8.70
C GLU A 490 -14.91 2.31 -9.51
N LYS A 491 -14.63 2.57 -10.80
CA LYS A 491 -13.92 1.61 -11.66
C LYS A 491 -12.45 1.48 -11.30
N LEU A 492 -11.76 2.56 -10.98
CA LEU A 492 -10.37 2.53 -10.54
C LEU A 492 -10.20 1.65 -9.30
N LYS A 493 -11.08 1.76 -8.31
CA LYS A 493 -11.04 0.91 -7.10
C LYS A 493 -11.18 -0.59 -7.40
N GLN A 494 -11.74 -0.98 -8.55
CA GLN A 494 -11.82 -2.38 -8.98
C GLN A 494 -10.49 -2.92 -9.49
N TYR A 495 -9.62 -2.05 -9.99
CA TYR A 495 -8.35 -2.41 -10.62
C TYR A 495 -7.13 -1.99 -9.79
N TYR A 496 -7.13 -0.85 -9.11
CA TYR A 496 -5.92 -0.30 -8.50
C TYR A 496 -6.13 -0.04 -7.02
N CYS A 497 -5.09 -0.27 -6.21
CA CYS A 497 -5.07 -0.06 -4.76
C CYS A 497 -4.95 1.41 -4.36
N MET A 498 -4.38 2.22 -5.23
CA MET A 498 -4.22 3.66 -5.03
C MET A 498 -4.15 4.33 -6.39
N THR A 499 -4.71 5.53 -6.47
CA THR A 499 -4.62 6.40 -7.63
C THR A 499 -3.94 7.71 -7.27
N SER A 500 -3.21 8.30 -8.22
CA SER A 500 -2.59 9.62 -8.06
C SER A 500 -3.04 10.60 -9.13
N PHE A 501 -3.24 11.85 -8.73
CA PHE A 501 -3.71 12.96 -9.57
C PHE A 501 -2.90 14.23 -9.28
N SER A 502 -3.00 15.24 -10.14
CA SER A 502 -2.36 16.53 -9.88
C SER A 502 -3.06 17.27 -8.74
N SER A 503 -2.32 17.65 -7.71
CA SER A 503 -2.83 18.44 -6.58
C SER A 503 -1.72 19.33 -6.02
N PRO A 504 -2.02 20.56 -5.59
CA PRO A 504 -1.05 21.41 -4.90
C PRO A 504 -0.78 20.95 -3.46
N LEU A 505 -1.65 20.11 -2.88
CA LEU A 505 -1.55 19.67 -1.49
C LEU A 505 -0.54 18.55 -1.32
N MET A 506 0.15 18.57 -0.18
CA MET A 506 1.01 17.46 0.25
C MET A 506 0.18 16.39 0.96
N ASN A 507 0.60 15.14 0.83
CA ASN A 507 -0.09 14.03 1.45
C ASN A 507 0.33 13.90 2.92
N ASN A 508 -0.58 13.44 3.78
CA ASN A 508 -0.18 13.00 5.11
C ASN A 508 0.75 11.78 5.00
N ALA A 509 1.68 11.62 5.93
CA ALA A 509 2.69 10.55 5.88
C ALA A 509 2.11 9.14 6.00
N TYR A 510 0.90 9.04 6.54
CA TYR A 510 0.11 7.81 6.65
C TYR A 510 -1.06 7.87 5.67
N PRO A 511 -0.86 7.49 4.39
CA PRO A 511 -1.92 7.59 3.40
C PRO A 511 -2.90 6.41 3.56
N TYR A 512 -3.90 6.58 4.42
CA TYR A 512 -5.16 5.83 4.35
C TYR A 512 -6.06 6.33 3.20
N GLN A 513 -5.51 7.16 2.32
CA GLN A 513 -6.25 7.78 1.23
C GLN A 513 -6.03 6.98 -0.05
N TYR A 514 -7.13 6.58 -0.68
CA TYR A 514 -7.10 5.99 -2.02
C TYR A 514 -6.48 6.93 -3.05
N ILE A 515 -6.68 8.24 -2.85
CA ILE A 515 -6.30 9.28 -3.80
C ILE A 515 -5.10 10.07 -3.27
N VAL A 516 -4.00 10.09 -4.01
CA VAL A 516 -2.74 10.74 -3.66
C VAL A 516 -2.46 11.93 -4.58
N GLY A 517 -2.19 13.09 -3.97
CA GLY A 517 -1.81 14.31 -4.69
C GLY A 517 -0.36 14.28 -5.17
N GLY A 518 -0.15 14.57 -6.45
CA GLY A 518 1.15 14.82 -7.07
C GLY A 518 1.29 16.29 -7.44
N ARG A 519 2.35 16.93 -6.96
CA ARG A 519 2.60 18.35 -7.18
C ARG A 519 3.37 18.54 -8.47
N ALA A 520 2.75 19.21 -9.43
CA ALA A 520 3.30 19.39 -10.77
C ALA A 520 4.57 20.23 -10.76
N VAL A 521 5.60 19.76 -11.46
CA VAL A 521 6.80 20.51 -11.81
C VAL A 521 6.81 20.69 -13.33
N THR A 522 6.88 21.95 -13.75
CA THR A 522 6.87 22.39 -15.15
C THR A 522 8.10 23.25 -15.44
N LEU A 523 8.30 23.62 -16.70
CA LEU A 523 9.39 24.49 -17.14
C LEU A 523 9.51 25.79 -16.32
N ASP A 524 8.35 26.33 -15.89
CA ASP A 524 8.27 27.61 -15.19
C ASP A 524 8.36 27.47 -13.66
N THR A 525 8.50 26.25 -13.13
CA THR A 525 8.57 26.01 -11.68
C THR A 525 9.98 26.34 -11.18
N PRO A 526 10.17 27.37 -10.32
CA PRO A 526 11.50 27.70 -9.82
C PRO A 526 12.08 26.59 -8.93
N THR A 527 13.37 26.28 -9.09
CA THR A 527 14.08 25.29 -8.27
C THR A 527 13.95 25.57 -6.77
N GLU A 528 14.07 26.84 -6.36
CA GLU A 528 13.92 27.27 -4.97
C GLU A 528 12.53 26.94 -4.40
N THR A 529 11.48 27.09 -5.21
CA THR A 529 10.12 26.72 -4.78
C THR A 529 10.00 25.22 -4.51
N ILE A 530 10.67 24.37 -5.29
CA ILE A 530 10.70 22.92 -5.04
C ILE A 530 11.48 22.60 -3.76
N LYS A 531 12.59 23.30 -3.49
CA LYS A 531 13.34 23.16 -2.23
C LYS A 531 12.50 23.54 -1.02
N GLU A 532 11.74 24.64 -1.10
CA GLU A 532 10.80 25.03 -0.04
C GLU A 532 9.74 23.95 0.22
N TRP A 533 9.25 23.28 -0.82
CA TRP A 533 8.32 22.16 -0.65
C TRP A 533 8.98 20.95 0.02
N ILE A 534 10.22 20.64 -0.34
CA ILE A 534 11.00 19.57 0.29
C ILE A 534 11.24 19.88 1.78
N ASP A 535 11.61 21.12 2.11
CA ASP A 535 11.83 21.55 3.49
C ASP A 535 10.56 21.44 4.32
N GLN A 536 9.44 21.94 3.81
CA GLN A 536 8.14 21.82 4.47
C GLN A 536 7.73 20.36 4.67
N ALA A 537 7.96 19.50 3.67
CA ALA A 537 7.68 18.08 3.81
C ALA A 537 8.55 17.44 4.89
N ASN A 538 9.85 17.75 4.91
CA ASN A 538 10.81 17.23 5.87
C ASN A 538 10.47 17.68 7.30
N GLU A 539 10.20 18.97 7.50
CA GLU A 539 9.92 19.61 8.79
C GLU A 539 8.60 19.13 9.39
N TYR A 540 7.54 19.04 8.59
CA TYR A 540 6.19 18.71 9.07
C TYR A 540 5.80 17.24 8.87
N GLY A 541 6.75 16.41 8.42
CA GLY A 541 6.55 14.99 8.27
C GLY A 541 5.62 14.60 7.12
N PHE A 542 5.40 15.46 6.11
CA PHE A 542 4.49 15.16 5.01
C PHE A 542 5.10 14.17 4.00
N TRP A 543 4.22 13.59 3.18
CA TRP A 543 4.60 12.87 1.98
C TRP A 543 4.42 13.76 0.74
N LEU A 544 5.54 14.22 0.21
CA LEU A 544 5.61 15.02 -1.01
C LEU A 544 5.76 14.11 -2.23
N VAL A 545 4.87 14.24 -3.22
CA VAL A 545 5.04 13.60 -4.53
C VAL A 545 5.33 14.69 -5.54
N LEU A 546 6.56 14.74 -6.07
CA LEU A 546 6.95 15.65 -7.15
C LEU A 546 6.67 14.98 -8.49
N MET A 547 5.89 15.65 -9.35
CA MET A 547 5.42 15.12 -10.63
C MET A 547 6.12 15.82 -11.79
N PHE A 548 6.97 15.08 -12.49
CA PHE A 548 7.67 15.47 -13.70
C PHE A 548 7.10 14.73 -14.92
N HIS A 549 7.43 15.19 -16.13
CA HIS A 549 7.20 14.41 -17.36
C HIS A 549 8.51 14.13 -18.08
N ARG A 550 9.26 15.20 -18.41
CA ARG A 550 10.52 15.12 -19.15
C ARG A 550 11.62 15.83 -18.39
N ILE A 551 12.79 15.22 -18.33
CA ILE A 551 14.03 15.87 -17.88
C ILE A 551 14.90 16.11 -19.10
N GLU A 552 14.82 17.32 -19.65
CA GLU A 552 15.50 17.72 -20.89
C GLU A 552 15.57 19.25 -20.99
N ASP A 553 16.57 19.77 -21.69
CA ASP A 553 16.67 21.21 -21.96
C ASP A 553 15.87 21.55 -23.22
N SER A 554 14.62 21.97 -23.04
CA SER A 554 13.75 22.39 -24.14
C SER A 554 12.72 23.43 -23.71
N ASP A 555 12.14 24.15 -24.70
CA ASP A 555 11.06 25.13 -24.47
C ASP A 555 9.68 24.45 -24.24
N ASN A 556 9.64 23.13 -24.04
CA ASN A 556 8.41 22.42 -23.76
C ASN A 556 7.95 22.73 -22.34
N HIS A 557 6.71 23.17 -22.16
CA HIS A 557 6.14 23.46 -20.84
C HIS A 557 6.25 22.29 -19.84
N TYR A 558 6.24 21.04 -20.32
CA TYR A 558 6.36 19.83 -19.49
C TYR A 558 7.80 19.34 -19.32
N ALA A 559 8.80 20.05 -19.87
CA ALA A 559 10.20 19.77 -19.62
C ALA A 559 10.68 20.47 -18.34
N TYR A 560 11.57 19.81 -17.63
CA TYR A 560 12.35 20.41 -16.55
C TYR A 560 13.84 20.31 -16.91
N ALA A 561 14.55 21.42 -16.76
CA ALA A 561 15.95 21.54 -17.17
C ALA A 561 16.83 20.54 -16.42
N ILE A 562 17.85 20.01 -17.11
CA ILE A 562 18.69 18.93 -16.58
C ILE A 562 19.46 19.41 -15.35
N ASP A 563 20.12 20.56 -15.45
CA ASP A 563 20.88 21.15 -14.34
C ASP A 563 20.00 21.44 -13.12
N SER A 564 18.78 21.94 -13.35
CA SER A 564 17.81 22.18 -12.27
C SER A 564 17.35 20.87 -11.63
N PHE A 565 17.12 19.82 -12.41
CA PHE A 565 16.77 18.50 -11.87
C PHE A 565 17.91 17.93 -11.01
N THR A 566 19.15 17.98 -11.50
CA THR A 566 20.34 17.58 -10.74
C THR A 566 20.44 18.35 -9.43
N GLU A 567 20.24 19.68 -9.46
CA GLU A 567 20.24 20.50 -8.24
C GLU A 567 19.17 20.07 -7.22
N ILE A 568 17.99 19.64 -7.68
CA ILE A 568 16.95 19.09 -6.79
C ILE A 568 17.37 17.75 -6.19
N ILE A 569 17.98 16.85 -6.97
CA ILE A 569 18.45 15.56 -6.45
C ILE A 569 19.58 15.75 -5.43
N ASP A 570 20.54 16.63 -5.72
CA ASP A 570 21.60 17.03 -4.78
C ASP A 570 21.02 17.62 -3.50
N TYR A 571 19.96 18.44 -3.62
CA TYR A 571 19.29 19.03 -2.47
C TYR A 571 18.60 17.98 -1.60
N ILE A 572 17.83 17.06 -2.20
CA ILE A 572 17.18 15.93 -1.52
C ILE A 572 18.18 15.14 -0.68
N ASP A 573 19.35 14.83 -1.25
CA ASP A 573 20.44 14.14 -0.55
C ASP A 573 20.98 14.97 0.63
N SER A 574 21.23 16.26 0.39
CA SER A 574 21.79 17.17 1.39
C SER A 574 20.92 17.34 2.64
N VAL A 575 19.59 17.29 2.48
CA VAL A 575 18.63 17.36 3.60
C VAL A 575 18.24 15.98 4.12
N SER A 576 18.74 14.91 3.49
CA SER A 576 18.54 13.51 3.85
C SER A 576 17.07 13.13 4.02
N ILE A 577 16.20 13.67 3.16
CA ILE A 577 14.78 13.27 3.14
C ILE A 577 14.66 11.91 2.42
N PRO A 578 13.97 10.91 3.01
CA PRO A 578 13.78 9.61 2.37
C PRO A 578 13.09 9.72 1.00
N VAL A 579 13.73 9.17 -0.03
CA VAL A 579 13.12 8.95 -1.35
C VAL A 579 12.43 7.60 -1.36
N VAL A 580 11.13 7.59 -1.67
CA VAL A 580 10.27 6.39 -1.61
C VAL A 580 9.37 6.28 -2.82
N THR A 581 9.07 5.04 -3.23
CA THR A 581 8.09 4.72 -4.28
C THR A 581 6.68 4.54 -3.72
N PHE A 582 5.68 4.41 -4.61
CA PHE A 582 4.29 4.18 -4.21
C PHE A 582 4.13 2.86 -3.45
N SER A 583 4.78 1.81 -3.92
CA SER A 583 4.78 0.50 -3.27
C SER A 583 5.46 0.55 -1.91
N GLU A 584 6.60 1.23 -1.77
CA GLU A 584 7.25 1.35 -0.48
C GLU A 584 6.39 2.10 0.53
N VAL A 585 5.71 3.17 0.12
CA VAL A 585 4.76 3.86 1.00
C VAL A 585 3.59 2.95 1.34
N TYR A 586 2.95 2.34 0.33
CA TYR A 586 1.78 1.48 0.52
C TYR A 586 2.10 0.27 1.41
N ASP A 587 3.14 -0.49 1.08
CA ASP A 587 3.50 -1.73 1.78
C ASP A 587 3.98 -1.45 3.21
N ASN A 588 4.71 -0.35 3.46
CA ASN A 588 5.13 0.02 4.82
C ASN A 588 3.97 0.45 5.74
N LEU A 589 2.77 0.76 5.20
CA LEU A 589 1.60 1.04 6.04
C LEU A 589 0.96 -0.23 6.58
N TYR A 590 1.07 -1.33 5.84
CA TYR A 590 0.44 -2.60 6.19
C TYR A 590 1.40 -3.58 6.89
N VAL A 591 2.72 -3.37 6.78
CA VAL A 591 3.75 -4.20 7.44
C VAL A 591 4.07 -3.72 8.87
N ASN A 592 3.65 -2.51 9.26
CA ASN A 592 3.93 -1.92 10.59
C ASN A 592 2.81 -2.14 11.63
N SER A 593 2.04 -3.24 11.54
CA SER A 593 1.36 -3.78 12.73
C SER A 593 2.44 -4.34 13.67
N PHE A 594 3.05 -3.44 14.45
CA PHE A 594 4.08 -3.82 15.43
C PHE A 594 3.55 -4.92 16.35
N PRO A 595 4.38 -5.92 16.71
CA PRO A 595 4.02 -6.87 17.74
C PRO A 595 3.66 -6.10 19.03
N SER A 596 2.50 -6.43 19.59
CA SER A 596 1.98 -5.84 20.82
C SER A 596 2.94 -6.08 22.00
N HIS A 597 2.78 -5.33 23.09
CA HIS A 597 3.50 -5.61 24.34
C HIS A 597 3.23 -7.05 24.82
N GLU A 598 2.05 -7.60 24.50
CA GLU A 598 1.69 -8.99 24.74
C GLU A 598 2.57 -9.96 23.93
N ASP A 599 2.90 -9.64 22.67
CA ASP A 599 3.78 -10.44 21.81
C ASP A 599 5.24 -10.44 22.30
N ILE A 600 5.73 -9.30 22.81
CA ILE A 600 7.06 -9.20 23.45
C ILE A 600 7.10 -9.96 24.78
N THR A 601 6.01 -9.89 25.56
CA THR A 601 5.88 -10.65 26.81
C THR A 601 5.77 -12.15 26.54
N HIS A 602 5.11 -12.54 25.44
CA HIS A 602 5.05 -13.92 24.94
C HIS A 602 6.41 -14.43 24.50
N LEU A 603 7.22 -13.59 23.83
CA LEU A 603 8.60 -13.90 23.49
C LEU A 603 9.44 -14.11 24.76
N ASN A 604 9.30 -13.25 25.78
CA ASN A 604 10.00 -13.42 27.05
C ASN A 604 9.60 -14.70 27.81
N THR A 605 8.34 -15.14 27.73
CA THR A 605 7.88 -16.41 28.32
C THR A 605 8.29 -17.62 27.47
N LEU A 606 8.41 -17.50 26.14
CA LEU A 606 8.94 -18.54 25.26
C LEU A 606 10.43 -18.84 25.51
N PHE A 607 11.22 -17.87 25.98
CA PHE A 607 12.67 -18.04 26.23
C PHE A 607 13.05 -18.38 27.69
N THR A 608 12.07 -18.72 28.55
CA THR A 608 12.31 -18.92 29.98
C THR A 608 13.32 -20.03 30.31
N PHE A 609 13.55 -20.96 29.38
CA PHE A 609 14.43 -22.14 29.53
C PHE A 609 15.60 -22.21 28.52
N HIS A 610 15.91 -21.13 27.80
CA HIS A 610 16.96 -21.13 26.77
C HIS A 610 18.38 -20.93 27.38
N PRO A 611 19.43 -21.64 26.91
CA PRO A 611 20.78 -21.56 27.50
C PRO A 611 21.44 -20.18 27.36
N TYR A 612 20.93 -19.35 26.46
CA TYR A 612 21.36 -17.96 26.24
C TYR A 612 20.41 -16.92 26.83
N LYS A 613 19.48 -17.31 27.72
CA LYS A 613 18.49 -16.44 28.35
C LYS A 613 19.06 -15.11 28.85
N ASN A 614 20.26 -15.12 29.44
CA ASN A 614 20.90 -13.90 29.92
C ASN A 614 21.39 -12.96 28.81
N ILE A 615 21.77 -13.50 27.65
CA ILE A 615 22.21 -12.71 26.48
C ILE A 615 20.99 -12.19 25.72
N ILE A 616 19.97 -13.04 25.52
CA ILE A 616 18.72 -12.67 24.85
C ILE A 616 17.95 -11.65 25.69
N SER A 617 17.83 -11.86 27.00
CA SER A 617 17.22 -10.90 27.91
C SER A 617 18.01 -9.58 27.93
N TYR A 618 19.34 -9.61 27.94
CA TYR A 618 20.15 -8.38 27.81
C TYR A 618 19.93 -7.64 26.47
N PHE A 619 19.79 -8.37 25.36
CA PHE A 619 19.50 -7.78 24.05
C PHE A 619 18.08 -7.23 23.98
N LEU A 620 17.07 -7.95 24.48
CA LEU A 620 15.68 -7.51 24.52
C LEU A 620 15.50 -6.29 25.43
N THR A 621 16.15 -6.25 26.60
CA THR A 621 16.16 -5.06 27.46
C THR A 621 16.89 -3.88 26.82
N LYS A 622 17.94 -4.13 26.00
CA LYS A 622 18.59 -3.07 25.22
C LYS A 622 17.73 -2.60 24.04
N LEU A 623 16.94 -3.48 23.44
CA LEU A 623 15.95 -3.17 22.41
C LEU A 623 14.80 -2.35 23.00
N GLU A 624 14.26 -2.74 24.17
CA GLU A 624 13.25 -1.98 24.92
C GLU A 624 13.76 -0.60 25.32
N LEU A 625 14.98 -0.48 25.84
CA LEU A 625 15.59 0.82 26.16
C LEU A 625 15.80 1.67 24.91
N TYR A 626 16.23 1.07 23.80
CA TYR A 626 16.36 1.75 22.51
C TYR A 626 15.00 2.24 21.97
N TRP A 627 13.93 1.44 22.13
CA TRP A 627 12.57 1.81 21.75
C TRP A 627 11.95 2.86 22.68
N LYS A 628 12.32 2.85 23.97
CA LYS A 628 11.91 3.87 24.94
C LYS A 628 12.62 5.21 24.68
N ASP A 629 13.90 5.18 24.32
CA ASP A 629 14.65 6.37 23.89
C ASP A 629 14.18 6.93 22.53
N MET A 630 13.54 6.10 21.69
CA MET A 630 12.88 6.53 20.43
C MET A 630 11.44 7.02 20.61
N GLY A 631 10.88 7.00 21.83
CA GLY A 631 9.50 7.43 22.10
C GLY A 631 8.41 6.46 21.59
N CYS A 632 8.78 5.22 21.25
CA CYS A 632 7.89 4.23 20.63
C CYS A 632 7.13 3.34 21.63
N MET A 633 7.27 3.56 22.94
CA MET A 633 6.51 2.84 23.98
C MET A 633 5.93 3.82 25.01
N PRO A 634 4.64 3.70 25.40
CA PRO A 634 4.11 4.43 26.55
C PRO A 634 4.77 3.93 27.85
N ASN A 635 4.80 4.81 28.87
CA ASN A 635 5.45 4.55 30.16
C ASN A 635 4.90 3.36 30.94
#